data_AF-A0A5Y3V4M2-F1
#
_entry.id   AF-A0A5Y3V4M2-F1
#
_cell.length_a   1.000
_cell.length_b   1.000
_cell.length_c   1.000
_cell.angle_alpha   90.00
_cell.angle_beta   90.00
_cell.angle_gamma   90.00
#
_symmetry.space_group_name_H-M   'P 1'
#
loop_
_entity.id
_entity.type
_entity.pdbx_description
1 polymer ?
#
loop_
_entity_poly.entity_id
_entity_poly.type
_entity_poly.pdbx_seq_one_letter_code
_entity_poly.pdbx_strand_id
1 'polypeptide(L)'
;DVGCKTEGFTHQFAALSTGEIVTAPAEYKRQMKRLRRAQRRLARKQKGSASRMKQKRRVAQLHERISAVRRDFLHKLTHRLTCENQALAVEDLNVRGMMAAPKPKPDPDNPGAFLPNGASRKRGLNRSLA
;
A
#
# COMPACT_ATOMS: atom_id res chain seq x y z
N ASP A 1 -1.19 -1.29 -27.05
CA ASP A 1 -0.72 -2.34 -26.11
C ASP A 1 0.08 -1.80 -24.94
N VAL A 2 -0.57 -1.13 -23.99
CA VAL A 2 0.04 -0.83 -22.68
C VAL A 2 -0.15 -2.06 -21.79
N GLY A 3 0.62 -3.09 -22.09
CA GLY A 3 0.68 -4.32 -21.31
C GLY A 3 1.22 -4.02 -19.93
N CYS A 4 0.33 -3.66 -18.99
CA CYS A 4 0.59 -3.65 -17.56
C CYS A 4 0.70 -5.11 -17.09
N LYS A 5 1.75 -5.81 -17.53
CA LYS A 5 2.22 -7.00 -16.85
C LYS A 5 2.83 -6.50 -15.55
N THR A 6 2.06 -6.62 -14.48
CA THR A 6 2.50 -6.41 -13.10
C THR A 6 3.62 -7.39 -12.77
N GLU A 7 4.84 -7.06 -13.19
CA GLU A 7 6.05 -7.68 -12.66
C GLU A 7 6.17 -7.25 -11.19
N GLY A 8 5.57 -8.04 -10.31
CA GLY A 8 5.86 -8.05 -8.88
C GLY A 8 5.87 -6.71 -8.15
N PHE A 9 4.74 -5.99 -8.11
CA PHE A 9 4.49 -4.86 -7.20
C PHE A 9 5.75 -4.04 -6.85
N THR A 10 6.24 -3.29 -7.84
CA THR A 10 6.89 -2.00 -7.55
C THR A 10 5.84 -1.20 -6.78
N HIS A 11 6.11 -0.83 -5.52
CA HIS A 11 5.15 -0.08 -4.72
C HIS A 11 5.01 1.31 -5.33
N GLN A 12 4.03 1.46 -6.23
CA GLN A 12 3.66 2.75 -6.81
C GLN A 12 3.22 3.64 -5.65
N PHE A 13 3.83 4.82 -5.57
CA PHE A 13 3.56 5.79 -4.51
C PHE A 13 2.51 6.80 -4.96
N ALA A 14 2.66 7.35 -6.17
CA ALA A 14 1.72 8.29 -6.76
C ALA A 14 1.68 8.11 -8.28
N ALA A 15 0.52 8.37 -8.88
CA ALA A 15 0.38 8.54 -10.32
C ALA A 15 0.04 10.01 -10.60
N LEU A 16 0.76 10.65 -11.51
CA LEU A 16 0.55 12.04 -11.88
C LEU A 16 -0.36 12.13 -13.11
N SER A 17 -1.00 13.30 -13.30
CA SER A 17 -1.84 13.59 -14.47
C SER A 17 -1.07 13.51 -15.79
N THR A 18 0.25 13.64 -15.75
CA THR A 18 1.17 13.46 -16.90
C THR A 18 1.33 11.99 -17.31
N GLY A 19 0.80 11.05 -16.55
CA GLY A 19 1.00 9.61 -16.74
C GLY A 19 2.26 9.06 -16.05
N GLU A 20 3.07 9.90 -15.41
CA GLU A 20 4.23 9.45 -14.61
C GLU A 20 3.76 8.64 -13.39
N ILE A 21 4.39 7.48 -13.18
CA ILE A 21 4.21 6.67 -11.97
C ILE A 21 5.43 6.87 -11.07
N VAL A 22 5.24 7.58 -9.98
CA VAL A 22 6.25 7.75 -8.94
C VAL A 22 6.31 6.48 -8.09
N THR A 23 7.49 5.89 -7.96
CA THR A 23 7.69 4.65 -7.20
C THR A 23 8.33 4.92 -5.84
N ALA A 24 7.95 4.13 -4.83
CA ALA A 24 8.57 4.23 -3.52
C ALA A 24 10.03 3.76 -3.54
N PRO A 25 10.93 4.35 -2.71
CA PRO A 25 12.34 3.97 -2.70
C PRO A 25 12.56 2.48 -2.41
N ALA A 26 13.47 1.84 -3.14
CA ALA A 26 13.83 0.42 -2.91
C ALA A 26 14.31 0.16 -1.47
N GLU A 27 14.96 1.14 -0.85
CA GLU A 27 15.41 1.10 0.55
C GLU A 27 14.25 0.84 1.51
N TYR A 28 13.11 1.49 1.28
CA TYR A 28 11.94 1.38 2.13
C TYR A 28 11.47 -0.07 2.22
N LYS A 29 11.37 -0.77 1.07
CA LYS A 29 10.99 -2.19 1.00
C LYS A 29 11.97 -3.08 1.76
N ARG A 30 13.28 -2.80 1.62
CA ARG A 30 14.34 -3.55 2.31
C ARG A 30 14.25 -3.39 3.83
N GLN A 31 14.04 -2.17 4.31
CA GLN A 31 13.91 -1.88 5.75
C GLN A 31 12.61 -2.45 6.31
N MET A 32 11.49 -2.38 5.59
CA MET A 32 10.22 -3.04 5.93
C MET A 32 10.39 -4.56 6.13
N LYS A 33 11.11 -5.24 5.22
CA LYS A 33 11.42 -6.68 5.36
C LYS A 33 12.24 -6.96 6.63
N ARG A 34 13.24 -6.11 6.92
CA ARG A 34 14.06 -6.21 8.14
C ARG A 34 13.22 -5.99 9.40
N LEU A 35 12.33 -5.00 9.40
CA LEU A 35 11.41 -4.72 10.50
C LEU A 35 10.51 -5.91 10.80
N ARG A 36 9.86 -6.50 9.78
CA ARG A 36 9.02 -7.70 9.94
C ARG A 36 9.79 -8.85 10.59
N ARG A 37 11.03 -9.12 10.14
CA ARG A 37 11.90 -10.14 10.75
C ARG A 37 12.26 -9.81 12.20
N ALA A 38 12.58 -8.55 12.48
CA ALA A 38 12.93 -8.09 13.83
C ALA A 38 11.75 -8.17 14.81
N GLN A 39 10.54 -7.84 14.36
CA GLN A 39 9.30 -7.99 15.15
C GLN A 39 8.99 -9.47 15.45
N ARG A 40 9.13 -10.37 14.47
CA ARG A 40 8.97 -11.82 14.72
C ARG A 40 9.97 -12.34 15.76
N ARG A 41 11.23 -11.91 15.67
CA ARG A 41 12.26 -12.24 16.67
C ARG A 41 11.91 -11.67 18.05
N LEU A 42 11.37 -10.46 18.11
CA LEU A 42 10.93 -9.84 19.37
C LEU A 42 9.79 -10.62 20.03
N ALA A 43 8.81 -11.06 19.24
CA ALA A 43 7.65 -11.80 19.72
C ALA A 43 8.04 -13.12 20.42
N ARG A 44 9.05 -13.83 19.88
CA ARG A 44 9.55 -15.11 20.42
C ARG A 44 10.40 -14.98 21.70
N LYS A 45 10.83 -13.78 22.09
CA LYS A 45 11.71 -13.60 23.26
C LYS A 45 10.92 -13.50 24.55
N GLN A 46 11.43 -14.08 25.64
CA GLN A 46 10.82 -14.01 26.97
C GLN A 46 10.63 -12.55 27.42
N LYS A 47 9.43 -12.22 27.91
CA LYS A 47 9.10 -10.91 28.51
C LYS A 47 10.03 -10.63 29.68
N GLY A 48 10.44 -9.37 29.87
CA GLY A 48 11.36 -8.96 30.94
C GLY A 48 12.85 -9.29 30.71
N SER A 49 13.18 -10.26 29.85
CA SER A 49 14.59 -10.64 29.63
C SER A 49 15.44 -9.51 29.03
N ALA A 50 16.73 -9.45 29.43
CA ALA A 50 17.70 -8.51 28.86
C ALA A 50 17.82 -8.66 27.32
N SER A 51 17.69 -9.89 26.81
CA SER A 51 17.73 -10.15 25.37
C SER A 51 16.52 -9.57 24.62
N ARG A 52 15.33 -9.51 25.25
CA ARG A 52 14.14 -8.86 24.70
C ARG A 52 14.32 -7.35 24.66
N MET A 53 14.92 -6.75 25.69
CA MET A 53 15.21 -5.32 25.70
C MET A 53 16.18 -4.91 24.59
N LYS A 54 17.25 -5.69 24.37
CA LYS A 54 18.16 -5.49 23.22
C LYS A 54 17.40 -5.56 21.88
N GLN A 55 16.50 -6.53 21.73
CA GLN A 55 15.70 -6.66 20.50
C GLN A 55 14.68 -5.53 20.32
N LYS A 56 14.06 -5.02 21.39
CA LYS A 56 13.19 -3.84 21.33
C LYS A 56 13.94 -2.62 20.79
N ARG A 57 15.15 -2.35 21.30
CA ARG A 57 16.02 -1.27 20.80
C ARG A 57 16.30 -1.43 19.31
N ARG A 58 16.55 -2.67 18.85
CA ARG A 58 16.75 -2.94 17.41
C ARG A 58 15.51 -2.63 16.56
N VAL A 59 14.32 -2.95 17.05
CA VAL A 59 13.06 -2.60 16.37
C VAL A 59 12.88 -1.08 16.31
N ALA A 60 13.16 -0.36 17.41
CA ALA A 60 13.09 1.11 17.44
C ALA A 60 14.03 1.76 16.42
N GLN A 61 15.29 1.32 16.35
CA GLN A 61 16.25 1.80 15.34
C GLN A 61 15.76 1.56 13.89
N LEU A 62 15.06 0.45 13.64
CA LEU A 62 14.51 0.18 12.30
C LEU A 62 13.33 1.11 11.98
N HIS A 63 12.48 1.41 12.97
CA HIS A 63 11.42 2.40 12.80
C HIS A 63 11.97 3.80 12.49
N GLU A 64 13.00 4.22 13.21
CA GLU A 64 13.70 5.50 12.97
C GLU A 64 14.26 5.57 11.54
N ARG A 65 14.99 4.54 11.10
CA ARG A 65 15.51 4.47 9.73
C ARG A 65 14.41 4.53 8.67
N ILE A 66 13.30 3.82 8.88
CA ILE A 66 12.16 3.85 7.96
C ILE A 66 11.54 5.25 7.93
N SER A 67 11.40 5.91 9.07
CA SER A 67 10.89 7.27 9.17
C SER A 67 11.79 8.26 8.42
N ALA A 68 13.12 8.14 8.57
CA ALA A 68 14.09 8.96 7.86
C ALA A 68 14.00 8.78 6.34
N VAL A 69 13.98 7.54 5.85
CA VAL A 69 13.83 7.24 4.41
C VAL A 69 12.52 7.81 3.85
N ARG A 70 11.42 7.67 4.59
CA ARG A 70 10.13 8.25 4.18
C ARG A 70 10.18 9.76 4.10
N ARG A 71 10.76 10.42 5.12
CA ARG A 71 10.83 11.88 5.18
C ARG A 71 11.67 12.45 4.05
N ASP A 72 12.84 11.86 3.80
CA ASP A 72 13.72 12.27 2.70
C ASP A 72 13.03 12.14 1.34
N PHE A 73 12.38 10.99 1.10
CA PHE A 73 11.63 10.75 -0.13
C PHE A 73 10.48 11.75 -0.32
N LEU A 74 9.66 11.95 0.71
CA LEU A 74 8.54 12.89 0.65
C LEU A 74 9.03 14.32 0.42
N HIS A 75 10.09 14.74 1.12
CA HIS A 75 10.62 16.09 0.97
C HIS A 75 11.11 16.36 -0.45
N LYS A 76 11.89 15.43 -1.03
CA LYS A 76 12.36 15.52 -2.42
C LYS A 76 11.21 15.52 -3.42
N LEU A 77 10.23 14.64 -3.21
CA LEU A 77 9.08 14.53 -4.11
C LEU A 77 8.21 15.79 -4.06
N THR A 78 7.86 16.26 -2.87
CA THR A 78 7.06 17.47 -2.71
C THR A 78 7.79 18.67 -3.30
N HIS A 79 9.10 18.85 -3.01
CA HIS A 79 9.90 19.91 -3.61
C HIS A 79 9.86 19.87 -5.14
N ARG A 80 10.09 18.69 -5.74
CA ARG A 80 9.99 18.49 -7.19
C ARG A 80 8.63 18.92 -7.72
N LEU A 81 7.56 18.39 -7.13
CA LEU A 81 6.18 18.67 -7.56
C LEU A 81 5.81 20.15 -7.45
N THR A 82 6.24 20.83 -6.38
CA THR A 82 5.96 22.26 -6.19
C THR A 82 6.78 23.16 -7.11
N CYS A 83 7.99 22.76 -7.48
CA CYS A 83 8.84 23.54 -8.39
C CYS A 83 8.42 23.38 -9.86
N GLU A 84 7.96 22.20 -10.25
CA GLU A 84 7.60 21.88 -11.63
C GLU A 84 6.16 22.25 -11.99
N ASN A 85 5.26 22.40 -11.01
CA ASN A 85 3.83 22.60 -11.24
C ASN A 85 3.33 23.86 -10.55
N GLN A 86 2.48 24.63 -11.25
CA GLN A 86 1.86 25.84 -10.72
C GLN A 86 0.77 25.56 -9.68
N ALA A 87 0.14 24.38 -9.76
CA ALA A 87 -0.90 23.95 -8.84
C ALA A 87 -0.85 22.43 -8.63
N LEU A 88 -1.24 21.98 -7.44
CA LEU A 88 -1.37 20.57 -7.08
C LEU A 88 -2.82 20.29 -6.70
N ALA A 89 -3.45 19.34 -7.38
CA ALA A 89 -4.77 18.83 -7.06
C ALA A 89 -4.65 17.35 -6.69
N VAL A 90 -5.35 16.93 -5.65
CA VAL A 90 -5.43 15.52 -5.22
C VAL A 90 -6.90 15.13 -5.20
N GLU A 91 -7.23 14.04 -5.86
CA GLU A 91 -8.59 13.52 -5.89
C GLU A 91 -8.95 12.87 -4.55
N ASP A 92 -10.05 13.31 -3.95
CA ASP A 92 -10.65 12.65 -2.79
C ASP A 92 -11.61 11.55 -3.25
N LEU A 93 -11.05 10.40 -3.61
CA LEU A 93 -11.83 9.25 -4.07
C LEU A 93 -12.35 8.44 -2.89
N ASN A 94 -13.64 8.07 -2.93
CA ASN A 94 -14.22 7.06 -2.03
C ASN A 94 -13.75 5.64 -2.43
N VAL A 95 -12.45 5.37 -2.25
CA VAL A 95 -11.80 4.10 -2.59
C VAL A 95 -12.50 2.93 -1.89
N ARG A 96 -12.90 3.11 -0.62
CA ARG A 96 -13.64 2.08 0.13
C ARG A 96 -14.96 1.70 -0.55
N GLY A 97 -15.72 2.69 -1.03
CA GLY A 97 -16.95 2.47 -1.79
C GLY A 97 -16.68 1.84 -3.15
N MET A 98 -15.61 2.24 -3.84
CA MET A 98 -15.21 1.64 -5.12
C MET A 98 -14.89 0.16 -4.97
N MET A 99 -14.21 -0.23 -3.88
CA MET A 99 -13.84 -1.61 -3.55
C MET A 99 -14.98 -2.44 -2.94
N ALA A 100 -16.08 -1.80 -2.52
CA ALA A 100 -17.20 -2.50 -1.92
C ALA A 100 -17.82 -3.52 -2.88
N ALA A 101 -18.09 -4.72 -2.34
CA ALA A 101 -18.75 -5.77 -3.07
C ALA A 101 -20.18 -5.33 -3.46
N PRO A 102 -20.61 -5.53 -4.72
CA PRO A 102 -21.98 -5.25 -5.11
C PRO A 102 -22.93 -6.17 -4.34
N LYS A 103 -24.11 -5.65 -4.01
CA LYS A 103 -25.13 -6.42 -3.30
C LYS A 103 -25.56 -7.64 -4.13
N PRO A 104 -25.83 -8.80 -3.51
CA PRO A 104 -26.40 -9.93 -4.22
C PRO A 104 -27.78 -9.57 -4.77
N LYS A 105 -28.10 -10.03 -5.98
CA LYS A 105 -29.40 -9.83 -6.60
C LYS A 105 -30.14 -11.18 -6.59
N PRO A 106 -31.05 -11.45 -5.65
CA PRO A 106 -31.80 -12.70 -5.62
C PRO A 106 -32.68 -12.81 -6.88
N ASP A 107 -32.82 -14.03 -7.38
CA ASP A 107 -33.66 -14.34 -8.53
C ASP A 107 -35.14 -14.45 -8.09
N PRO A 108 -36.07 -13.63 -8.63
CA PRO A 108 -37.47 -13.72 -8.27
C PRO A 108 -38.15 -15.02 -8.74
N ASP A 109 -37.65 -15.62 -9.81
CA ASP A 109 -38.27 -16.80 -10.45
C ASP A 109 -37.73 -18.12 -9.87
N ASN A 110 -36.60 -18.08 -9.15
CA ASN A 110 -35.96 -19.26 -8.57
C ASN A 110 -35.45 -19.00 -7.14
N PRO A 111 -36.23 -19.35 -6.11
CA PRO A 111 -35.88 -19.13 -4.71
C PRO A 111 -34.54 -19.80 -4.35
N GLY A 112 -33.55 -19.00 -3.94
CA GLY A 112 -32.21 -19.46 -3.57
C GLY A 112 -31.14 -19.28 -4.66
N ALA A 113 -31.54 -18.95 -5.89
CA ALA A 113 -30.62 -18.54 -6.95
C ALA A 113 -30.36 -17.03 -6.92
N PHE A 114 -29.23 -16.63 -7.51
CA PHE A 114 -28.82 -15.22 -7.61
C PHE A 114 -28.49 -14.84 -9.06
N LEU A 115 -28.97 -13.68 -9.48
CA LEU A 115 -28.66 -13.08 -10.76
C LEU A 115 -27.27 -12.43 -10.74
N PRO A 116 -26.59 -12.30 -11.90
CA PRO A 116 -25.32 -11.61 -12.01
C PRO A 116 -25.41 -10.17 -11.50
N ASN A 117 -24.55 -9.82 -10.53
CA ASN A 117 -24.53 -8.50 -9.89
C ASN A 117 -23.33 -7.63 -10.29
N GLY A 118 -22.62 -8.00 -11.36
CA GLY A 118 -21.46 -7.25 -11.86
C GLY A 118 -20.20 -7.35 -11.01
N ALA A 119 -20.15 -8.22 -9.99
CA ALA A 119 -18.96 -8.42 -9.15
C ALA A 119 -17.71 -8.81 -9.95
N SER A 120 -17.87 -9.58 -11.02
CA SER A 120 -16.77 -9.99 -11.91
C SER A 120 -16.09 -8.80 -12.59
N ARG A 121 -16.85 -7.76 -12.97
CA ARG A 121 -16.34 -6.54 -13.64
C ARG A 121 -15.45 -5.71 -12.70
N LYS A 122 -15.72 -5.74 -11.40
CA LYS A 122 -14.92 -5.04 -10.38
C LYS A 122 -13.66 -5.80 -9.94
N ARG A 123 -13.48 -7.06 -10.34
CA ARG A 123 -12.36 -7.90 -9.89
C ARG A 123 -10.98 -7.30 -10.21
N GLY A 124 -10.84 -6.67 -11.37
CA GLY A 124 -9.58 -6.01 -11.78
C GLY A 124 -9.24 -4.83 -10.86
N LEU A 125 -10.17 -3.89 -10.72
CA LEU A 125 -10.05 -2.73 -9.83
C LEU A 125 -9.73 -3.16 -8.39
N ASN A 126 -10.46 -4.14 -7.85
CA ASN A 126 -10.27 -4.62 -6.48
C ASN A 126 -8.88 -5.26 -6.26
N ARG A 127 -8.27 -5.86 -7.29
CA ARG A 127 -6.90 -6.39 -7.20
C ARG A 127 -5.84 -5.31 -7.25
N SER A 128 -6.09 -4.22 -7.97
CA SER A 128 -5.15 -3.11 -8.13
C SER A 128 -5.11 -2.19 -6.91
N LEU A 129 -6.21 -2.09 -6.16
CA LEU A 129 -6.35 -1.22 -4.99
C LEU A 129 -6.10 -1.93 -3.64
N ALA A 130 -5.95 -3.26 -3.63
CA ALA A 130 -5.73 -4.08 -2.42
C ALA A 130 -4.24 -4.29 -2.12
#